data_AF-A0A932PU68-F1
#
_entry.id   AF-A0A932PU68-F1
#
_cell.length_a   1.000
_cell.length_b   1.000
_cell.length_c   1.000
_cell.angle_alpha   90.00
_cell.angle_beta   90.00
_cell.angle_gamma   90.00
#
_symmetry.space_group_name_H-M   'P 1'
#
loop_
_entity.id
_entity.type
_entity.pdbx_description
1 polymer ?
#
loop_
_entity_poly.entity_id
_entity_poly.type
_entity_poly.pdbx_seq_one_letter_code
_entity_poly.pdbx_strand_id
1 'polypeptide(L)'
;MVTLSLWERFLLEKRRYLTIVGSFVSGVVILILYALSGPSLESYLKAEKAFEKWVQAPEDATLFKELQVALYQVPQMQSRYDAVIAQTLLDRSKDAKQAIPLALKSLSILQEEAPFHASYARTSLFIEQGSYQEALQKAVLLKGEMEKAPDMKECVLYAYNLIRIASLQQKLGNHPGEKAAWEELEPLLVPAHPIIHNFEQQGVDLTQYIAERKKFL
;
A
#
# COMPACT_ATOMS: atom_id res chain seq x y z
N MET A 1 7.04 -24.32 65.01
CA MET A 1 7.97 -23.62 64.09
C MET A 1 9.08 -24.60 63.73
N VAL A 2 9.08 -25.13 62.51
CA VAL A 2 10.20 -25.98 62.04
C VAL A 2 11.28 -25.05 61.51
N THR A 3 12.36 -24.87 62.27
CA THR A 3 13.53 -24.14 61.83
C THR A 3 14.37 -25.05 60.94
N LEU A 4 14.39 -24.78 59.63
CA LEU A 4 15.32 -25.43 58.69
C LEU A 4 16.76 -25.28 59.20
N SER A 5 17.52 -26.37 59.16
CA SER A 5 18.93 -26.39 59.49
C SER A 5 19.72 -25.47 58.55
N LEU A 6 20.87 -24.97 59.01
CA LEU A 6 21.77 -24.14 58.20
C LEU A 6 22.13 -24.81 56.86
N TRP A 7 22.20 -26.15 56.85
CA TRP A 7 22.52 -26.94 55.67
C TRP A 7 21.37 -26.98 54.65
N GLU A 8 20.12 -27.10 55.10
CA GLU A 8 18.94 -27.04 54.21
C GLU A 8 18.75 -25.65 53.61
N ARG A 9 19.02 -24.57 54.38
CA ARG A 9 18.99 -23.20 53.86
C ARG A 9 20.05 -22.98 52.78
N PHE A 10 21.26 -23.47 53.01
CA PHE A 10 22.35 -23.40 52.04
C PHE A 10 22.01 -24.15 50.73
N LEU A 11 21.42 -25.34 50.82
CA LEU A 11 20.98 -26.10 49.65
C LEU A 11 19.85 -25.40 48.88
N LEU A 12 18.89 -24.79 49.59
CA LEU A 12 17.80 -24.03 48.97
C LEU A 12 18.31 -22.78 48.24
N GLU A 13 19.26 -22.05 48.82
CA GLU A 13 19.90 -20.90 48.16
C GLU A 13 20.68 -21.31 46.92
N LYS A 14 21.46 -22.40 46.99
CA LYS A 14 22.19 -22.94 45.83
C LYS A 14 21.24 -23.39 44.72
N ARG A 15 20.13 -24.05 45.07
CA ARG A 15 19.11 -24.45 44.08
C ARG A 15 18.44 -23.24 43.44
N ARG A 16 18.12 -22.20 44.22
CA ARG A 16 17.54 -20.95 43.71
C ARG A 16 18.51 -20.22 42.78
N TYR A 17 19.78 -20.14 43.15
CA TYR A 17 20.83 -19.56 42.31
C TYR A 17 21.00 -20.33 40.99
N LEU A 18 21.06 -21.66 41.05
CA LEU A 18 21.14 -22.52 39.86
C LEU A 18 19.92 -22.35 38.94
N THR A 19 18.71 -22.22 39.47
CA THR A 19 17.52 -21.96 38.65
C THR A 19 17.54 -20.58 38.00
N ILE A 20 18.02 -19.54 38.70
CA ILE A 20 18.08 -18.18 38.14
C ILE A 20 19.13 -18.13 37.01
N VAL A 21 20.32 -18.68 37.25
CA VAL A 21 21.39 -18.76 36.25
C VAL A 21 20.96 -19.63 35.07
N GLY A 22 20.32 -20.78 35.31
CA GLY A 22 19.82 -21.66 34.26
C GLY A 22 18.76 -21.01 33.37
N SER A 23 17.83 -20.26 33.95
CA SER A 23 16.83 -19.48 33.20
C SER A 23 17.46 -18.37 32.39
N PHE A 24 18.45 -17.65 32.95
CA PHE A 24 19.16 -16.60 32.23
C PHE A 24 19.94 -17.14 31.02
N VAL A 25 20.71 -18.23 31.21
CA VAL A 25 21.46 -18.87 30.12
C VAL A 25 20.50 -19.37 29.03
N SER A 26 19.39 -20.01 29.40
CA SER A 26 18.38 -20.45 28.44
C SER A 26 17.77 -19.29 27.65
N GLY A 27 17.47 -18.18 28.31
CA GLY A 27 16.98 -16.96 27.65
C GLY A 27 17.98 -16.37 26.66
N VAL A 28 19.26 -16.33 27.02
CA VAL A 28 20.34 -15.86 26.14
C VAL A 28 20.53 -16.78 24.93
N VAL A 29 20.49 -18.10 25.12
CA VAL A 29 20.58 -19.06 24.01
C VAL A 29 19.42 -18.91 23.03
N ILE A 30 18.19 -18.74 23.53
CA ILE A 30 17.01 -18.49 22.68
C ILE A 30 17.18 -17.20 21.87
N LEU A 31 17.67 -16.12 22.50
CA LEU A 31 17.93 -14.85 21.81
C LEU A 31 19.01 -14.97 20.73
N ILE A 32 20.09 -15.71 21.00
CA ILE A 32 21.16 -15.95 20.02
C ILE A 32 20.65 -16.78 18.85
N LEU A 33 19.91 -17.86 19.13
CA LEU A 33 19.32 -18.69 18.08
C LEU A 33 18.33 -17.90 17.23
N TYR A 34 17.53 -17.03 17.84
CA TYR A 34 16.63 -16.13 17.13
C TYR A 34 17.37 -15.10 16.26
N ALA A 35 18.47 -14.54 16.76
CA ALA A 35 19.30 -13.59 16.01
C ALA A 35 20.05 -14.26 14.85
N LEU A 36 20.43 -15.52 15.00
CA LEU A 36 21.11 -16.31 13.96
C LEU A 36 20.14 -16.98 12.98
N SER A 37 18.84 -17.06 13.28
CA SER A 37 17.83 -17.68 12.41
C SER A 37 17.22 -16.73 11.37
N GLY A 38 17.87 -15.61 11.07
CA GLY A 38 17.47 -14.72 9.99
C GLY A 38 17.52 -15.41 8.61
N PRO A 39 16.80 -14.86 7.60
CA PRO A 39 16.80 -15.45 6.26
C PRO A 39 18.23 -15.48 5.67
N SER A 40 18.59 -16.58 5.00
CA SER A 40 19.90 -16.71 4.36
C SER A 40 19.94 -15.88 3.07
N LEU A 41 21.15 -15.52 2.61
CA LEU A 41 21.34 -14.86 1.30
C LEU A 41 20.68 -15.64 0.16
N GLU A 42 20.71 -16.98 0.23
CA GLU A 42 20.04 -17.84 -0.74
C GLU A 42 18.51 -17.62 -0.75
N SER A 43 17.88 -17.47 0.41
CA SER A 43 16.44 -17.15 0.51
C SER A 43 16.11 -15.80 -0.14
N TYR A 44 16.94 -14.77 0.07
CA TYR A 44 16.77 -13.46 -0.60
C TYR A 44 16.87 -13.60 -2.13
N LEU A 45 17.91 -14.27 -2.62
CA LEU A 45 18.11 -14.48 -4.06
C LEU A 45 16.97 -15.30 -4.68
N LYS A 46 16.44 -16.28 -3.95
CA LYS A 46 15.30 -17.08 -4.40
C LYS A 46 14.03 -16.23 -4.49
N ALA A 47 13.78 -15.35 -3.52
CA ALA A 47 12.64 -14.43 -3.55
C ALA A 47 12.72 -13.45 -4.74
N GLU A 48 13.89 -12.85 -4.98
CA GLU A 48 14.11 -11.95 -6.12
C GLU A 48 13.85 -12.66 -7.45
N LYS A 49 14.44 -13.84 -7.66
CA LYS A 49 14.24 -14.63 -8.88
C LYS A 49 12.79 -15.06 -9.07
N ALA A 50 12.10 -15.44 -8.00
CA ALA A 50 10.69 -15.81 -8.06
C ALA A 50 9.83 -14.60 -8.45
N PHE A 51 10.16 -13.42 -7.94
CA PHE A 51 9.48 -12.18 -8.30
C PHE A 51 9.70 -11.82 -9.77
N GLU A 52 10.96 -11.80 -10.24
CA GLU A 52 11.29 -11.53 -11.64
C GLU A 52 10.57 -12.49 -12.59
N LYS A 53 10.58 -13.79 -12.27
CA LYS A 53 9.93 -14.83 -13.07
C LYS A 53 8.42 -14.62 -13.14
N TRP A 54 7.78 -14.31 -12.02
CA TRP A 54 6.33 -14.05 -12.00
C TRP A 54 5.94 -12.78 -12.74
N VAL A 55 6.71 -11.69 -12.64
CA VAL A 55 6.43 -10.43 -13.36
C VAL A 55 6.37 -10.62 -14.89
N GLN A 56 7.12 -11.59 -15.43
CA GLN A 56 7.07 -11.93 -16.86
C GLN A 56 5.79 -12.67 -17.27
N ALA A 57 5.17 -13.41 -16.35
CA ALA A 57 3.95 -14.19 -16.58
C ALA A 57 2.99 -14.11 -15.37
N PRO A 58 2.40 -12.93 -15.11
CA PRO A 58 1.67 -12.67 -13.87
C PRO A 58 0.34 -13.42 -13.74
N GLU A 59 -0.16 -13.97 -14.85
CA GLU A 59 -1.36 -14.81 -14.89
C GLU A 59 -1.07 -16.28 -14.51
N ASP A 60 0.21 -16.70 -14.43
CA ASP A 60 0.56 -18.05 -14.01
C ASP A 60 0.45 -18.20 -12.48
N ALA A 61 -0.62 -18.85 -12.05
CA ALA A 61 -0.90 -19.13 -10.63
C ALA A 61 0.20 -19.97 -9.94
N THR A 62 0.94 -20.78 -10.69
CA THR A 62 2.05 -21.57 -10.15
C THR A 62 3.21 -20.67 -9.77
N LEU A 63 3.58 -19.74 -10.67
CA LEU A 63 4.63 -18.76 -10.40
C LEU A 63 4.25 -17.82 -9.26
N PHE A 64 2.98 -17.44 -9.18
CA PHE A 64 2.51 -16.62 -8.07
C PHE A 64 2.63 -17.36 -6.73
N LYS A 65 2.27 -18.65 -6.69
CA LYS A 65 2.44 -19.49 -5.50
C LYS A 65 3.92 -19.67 -5.13
N GLU A 66 4.80 -19.86 -6.12
CA GLU A 66 6.26 -19.91 -5.91
C GLU A 66 6.77 -18.62 -5.26
N LEU A 67 6.33 -17.46 -5.75
CA LEU A 67 6.63 -16.16 -5.20
C LEU A 67 6.15 -16.02 -3.74
N GLN A 68 4.89 -16.38 -3.46
CA GLN A 68 4.34 -16.33 -2.10
C GLN A 68 5.16 -17.19 -1.12
N VAL A 69 5.55 -18.39 -1.52
CA VAL A 69 6.39 -19.28 -0.70
C VAL A 69 7.77 -18.65 -0.47
N ALA A 70 8.38 -18.04 -1.48
CA ALA A 70 9.68 -17.41 -1.36
C ALA A 70 9.63 -16.16 -0.45
N LEU A 71 8.60 -15.31 -0.57
CA LEU A 71 8.42 -14.13 0.28
C LEU A 71 8.10 -14.49 1.74
N TYR A 72 7.42 -15.61 1.99
CA TYR A 72 7.18 -16.10 3.34
C TYR A 72 8.49 -16.42 4.08
N GLN A 73 9.53 -16.86 3.36
CA GLN A 73 10.86 -17.12 3.93
C GLN A 73 11.65 -15.83 4.21
N VAL A 74 11.26 -14.70 3.61
CA VAL A 74 11.93 -13.41 3.75
C VAL A 74 10.92 -12.28 4.02
N PRO A 75 10.27 -12.25 5.20
CA PRO A 75 9.16 -11.32 5.47
C PRO A 75 9.52 -9.84 5.29
N GLN A 76 10.80 -9.48 5.49
CA GLN A 76 11.29 -8.12 5.28
C GLN A 76 11.21 -7.66 3.82
N MET A 77 11.32 -8.58 2.85
CA MET A 77 11.16 -8.26 1.43
C MET A 77 9.69 -8.13 1.03
N GLN A 78 8.77 -8.72 1.79
CA GLN A 78 7.36 -8.74 1.40
C GLN A 78 6.79 -7.32 1.25
N SER A 79 7.04 -6.43 2.21
CA SER A 79 6.56 -5.04 2.15
C SER A 79 7.11 -4.26 0.95
N ARG A 80 8.30 -4.62 0.45
CA ARG A 80 8.90 -4.00 -0.75
C ARG A 80 8.13 -4.36 -2.02
N TYR A 81 7.57 -5.57 -2.10
CA TYR A 81 6.88 -6.04 -3.30
C TYR A 81 5.36 -5.96 -3.23
N ASP A 82 4.76 -5.86 -2.03
CA ASP A 82 3.30 -5.87 -1.84
C ASP A 82 2.57 -4.89 -2.78
N ALA A 83 3.09 -3.66 -2.96
CA ALA A 83 2.50 -2.66 -3.85
C ALA A 83 2.58 -3.05 -5.33
N VAL A 84 3.74 -3.52 -5.79
CA VAL A 84 3.94 -3.91 -7.20
C VAL A 84 3.16 -5.19 -7.52
N ILE A 85 3.10 -6.12 -6.58
CA ILE A 85 2.29 -7.35 -6.70
C ILE A 85 0.82 -6.96 -6.79
N ALA A 86 0.33 -6.11 -5.88
CA ALA A 86 -1.05 -5.68 -5.90
C ALA A 86 -1.42 -4.99 -7.22
N GLN A 87 -0.59 -4.06 -7.68
CA GLN A 87 -0.81 -3.38 -8.96
C GLN A 87 -0.82 -4.37 -10.13
N THR A 88 0.15 -5.29 -10.18
CA THR A 88 0.23 -6.29 -11.26
C THR A 88 -0.98 -7.22 -11.26
N LEU A 89 -1.46 -7.63 -10.09
CA LEU A 89 -2.66 -8.46 -9.95
C LEU A 89 -3.94 -7.72 -10.37
N LEU A 90 -4.05 -6.40 -10.13
CA LEU A 90 -5.16 -5.59 -10.61
C LEU A 90 -5.10 -5.41 -12.13
N ASP A 91 -3.94 -4.99 -12.65
CA ASP A 91 -3.78 -4.56 -14.04
C ASP A 91 -3.78 -5.74 -15.03
N ARG A 92 -3.08 -6.83 -14.67
CA ARG A 92 -2.82 -7.94 -15.60
C ARG A 92 -3.65 -9.17 -15.29
N SER A 93 -3.64 -9.63 -14.05
CA SER A 93 -4.33 -10.88 -13.66
C SER A 93 -5.82 -10.67 -13.34
N LYS A 94 -6.26 -9.41 -13.20
CA LYS A 94 -7.61 -9.01 -12.75
C LYS A 94 -8.08 -9.73 -11.48
N ASP A 95 -7.14 -10.11 -10.61
CA ASP A 95 -7.42 -10.81 -9.36
C ASP A 95 -7.50 -9.83 -8.19
N ALA A 96 -8.62 -9.09 -8.15
CA ALA A 96 -8.87 -8.13 -7.09
C ALA A 96 -8.87 -8.77 -5.69
N LYS A 97 -9.30 -10.03 -5.57
CA LYS A 97 -9.41 -10.72 -4.27
C LYS A 97 -8.04 -10.87 -3.61
N GLN A 98 -7.00 -11.19 -4.38
CA GLN A 98 -5.65 -11.31 -3.88
C GLN A 98 -4.92 -9.95 -3.83
N ALA A 99 -5.24 -9.03 -4.75
CA ALA A 99 -4.60 -7.72 -4.80
C ALA A 99 -4.98 -6.79 -3.64
N ILE A 100 -6.28 -6.74 -3.29
CA ILE A 100 -6.80 -5.75 -2.33
C ILE A 100 -6.11 -5.84 -0.96
N PRO A 101 -5.94 -7.03 -0.32
CA PRO A 101 -5.25 -7.12 0.97
C PRO A 101 -3.81 -6.59 0.93
N LEU A 102 -3.08 -6.87 -0.17
CA LEU A 102 -1.71 -6.42 -0.37
C LEU A 102 -1.63 -4.89 -0.56
N ALA A 103 -2.55 -4.35 -1.35
CA ALA A 103 -2.68 -2.91 -1.53
C ALA A 103 -3.00 -2.21 -0.20
N LEU A 104 -3.96 -2.70 0.57
CA LEU A 104 -4.35 -2.10 1.86
C LEU A 104 -3.20 -2.08 2.87
N LYS A 105 -2.40 -3.15 2.92
CA LYS A 105 -1.20 -3.21 3.76
C LYS A 105 -0.14 -2.19 3.32
N SER A 106 0.07 -2.04 2.02
CA SER A 106 1.00 -1.03 1.50
C SER A 106 0.50 0.40 1.81
N LEU A 107 -0.81 0.61 1.68
CA LEU A 107 -1.46 1.90 1.94
C LEU A 107 -1.47 2.28 3.42
N SER A 108 -1.47 1.32 4.35
CA SER A 108 -1.38 1.67 5.77
C SER A 108 -0.01 2.26 6.12
N ILE A 109 1.06 1.80 5.47
CA ILE A 109 2.40 2.37 5.64
C ILE A 109 2.45 3.77 5.01
N LEU A 110 1.94 3.90 3.78
CA LEU A 110 1.91 5.18 3.07
C LEU A 110 1.05 6.25 3.77
N GLN A 111 0.05 5.85 4.56
CA GLN A 111 -0.84 6.76 5.26
C GLN A 111 -0.11 7.70 6.23
N GLU A 112 1.00 7.24 6.82
CA GLU A 112 1.80 8.01 7.77
C GLU A 112 2.70 9.02 7.05
N GLU A 113 3.27 8.64 5.91
CA GLU A 113 4.24 9.46 5.16
C GLU A 113 3.57 10.41 4.16
N ALA A 114 2.51 9.96 3.48
CA ALA A 114 1.86 10.67 2.40
C ALA A 114 0.33 10.45 2.45
N PRO A 115 -0.37 11.03 3.44
CA PRO A 115 -1.78 10.73 3.73
C PRO A 115 -2.72 10.99 2.55
N PHE A 116 -2.50 12.06 1.78
CA PHE A 116 -3.31 12.35 0.59
C PHE A 116 -3.10 11.34 -0.53
N HIS A 117 -1.88 10.87 -0.74
CA HIS A 117 -1.58 9.83 -1.74
C HIS A 117 -2.19 8.50 -1.32
N ALA A 118 -2.11 8.15 -0.03
CA ALA A 118 -2.76 6.96 0.51
C ALA A 118 -4.28 7.01 0.35
N SER A 119 -4.93 8.14 0.67
CA SER A 119 -6.37 8.34 0.45
C SER A 119 -6.75 8.31 -1.03
N TYR A 120 -5.92 8.90 -1.90
CA TYR A 120 -6.13 8.86 -3.35
C TYR A 120 -6.06 7.42 -3.88
N ALA A 121 -5.06 6.64 -3.48
CA ALA A 121 -4.91 5.26 -3.93
C ALA A 121 -5.96 4.32 -3.31
N ARG A 122 -6.36 4.53 -2.06
CA ARG A 122 -7.48 3.79 -1.45
C ARG A 122 -8.79 4.01 -2.21
N THR A 123 -9.01 5.22 -2.71
CA THR A 123 -10.16 5.51 -3.59
C THR A 123 -10.12 4.68 -4.88
N SER A 124 -8.95 4.43 -5.48
CA SER A 124 -8.82 3.54 -6.64
C SER A 124 -9.32 2.13 -6.33
N LEU A 125 -9.08 1.60 -5.12
CA LEU A 125 -9.57 0.26 -4.76
C LEU A 125 -11.09 0.17 -4.76
N PHE A 126 -11.80 1.23 -4.36
CA PHE A 126 -13.27 1.28 -4.48
C PHE A 126 -13.72 1.29 -5.95
N ILE A 127 -12.96 1.96 -6.83
CA ILE A 127 -13.25 1.98 -8.27
C ILE A 127 -13.10 0.57 -8.86
N GLU A 128 -12.00 -0.12 -8.55
CA GLU A 128 -11.77 -1.50 -9.00
C GLU A 128 -12.83 -2.49 -8.49
N GLN A 129 -13.41 -2.21 -7.33
CA GLN A 129 -14.52 -2.99 -6.77
C GLN A 129 -15.90 -2.65 -7.37
N GLY A 130 -15.98 -1.64 -8.24
CA GLY A 130 -17.24 -1.14 -8.81
C GLY A 130 -18.09 -0.30 -7.85
N SER A 131 -17.55 0.04 -6.67
CA SER A 131 -18.19 0.90 -5.66
C SER A 131 -18.04 2.39 -6.03
N TYR A 132 -18.61 2.78 -7.18
CA TYR A 132 -18.41 4.11 -7.76
C TYR A 132 -18.96 5.24 -6.89
N GLN A 133 -20.08 5.02 -6.20
CA GLN A 133 -20.69 6.02 -5.33
C GLN A 133 -19.81 6.29 -4.10
N GLU A 134 -19.31 5.23 -3.47
CA GLU A 134 -18.38 5.31 -2.34
C GLU A 134 -17.06 5.94 -2.78
N ALA A 135 -16.53 5.55 -3.95
CA ALA A 135 -15.33 6.15 -4.53
C ALA A 135 -15.50 7.66 -4.73
N LEU A 136 -16.67 8.09 -5.24
CA LEU A 136 -16.97 9.51 -5.43
C LEU A 136 -17.01 10.25 -4.10
N GLN A 137 -17.70 9.70 -3.10
CA GLN A 137 -17.77 10.29 -1.76
C GLN A 137 -16.37 10.48 -1.16
N LYS A 138 -15.49 9.47 -1.29
CA LYS A 138 -14.11 9.53 -0.81
C LYS A 138 -13.27 10.54 -1.60
N ALA A 139 -13.43 10.62 -2.92
CA ALA A 139 -12.73 11.59 -3.76
C ALA A 139 -13.11 13.04 -3.41
N VAL A 140 -14.41 13.31 -3.21
CA VAL A 140 -14.91 14.64 -2.81
C VAL A 140 -14.44 15.01 -1.40
N LEU A 141 -14.45 14.05 -0.46
CA LEU A 141 -13.92 14.27 0.88
C LEU A 141 -12.42 14.61 0.84
N LEU A 142 -11.63 13.84 0.08
CA LEU A 142 -10.21 14.09 -0.13
C LEU A 142 -9.96 15.47 -0.74
N LYS A 143 -10.78 15.90 -1.71
CA LYS A 143 -10.72 17.26 -2.27
C LYS A 143 -10.84 18.30 -1.17
N GLY A 144 -11.89 18.21 -0.34
CA GLY A 144 -12.12 19.15 0.76
C GLY A 144 -11.05 19.11 1.86
N GLU A 145 -10.35 17.99 2.04
CA GLU A 145 -9.17 17.90 2.92
C GLU A 145 -7.95 18.60 2.30
N MET A 146 -7.68 18.38 1.01
CA MET A 146 -6.58 19.03 0.29
C MET A 146 -6.78 20.54 0.20
N GLU A 147 -8.01 21.03 0.00
CA GLU A 147 -8.31 22.47 -0.06
C GLU A 147 -8.00 23.23 1.25
N LYS A 148 -7.96 22.51 2.39
CA LYS A 148 -7.63 23.06 3.70
C LYS A 148 -6.13 23.05 3.98
N ALA A 149 -5.36 22.27 3.22
CA ALA A 149 -3.92 22.18 3.36
C ALA A 149 -3.23 23.25 2.50
N PRO A 150 -2.15 23.89 3.00
CA PRO A 150 -1.38 24.86 2.21
C PRO A 150 -0.83 24.22 0.93
N ASP A 151 -0.81 24.98 -0.17
CA ASP A 151 -0.17 24.66 -1.46
C ASP A 151 -0.67 23.37 -2.16
N MET A 152 -1.73 22.74 -1.64
CA MET A 152 -2.26 21.50 -2.20
C MET A 152 -3.17 21.73 -3.40
N LYS A 153 -3.76 22.93 -3.57
CA LYS A 153 -4.63 23.23 -4.71
C LYS A 153 -3.86 23.28 -6.03
N GLU A 154 -2.60 23.68 -5.96
CA GLU A 154 -1.66 23.77 -7.07
C GLU A 154 -0.90 22.45 -7.30
N CYS A 155 -1.11 21.44 -6.43
CA CYS A 155 -0.43 20.16 -6.53
C CYS A 155 -1.05 19.27 -7.62
N VAL A 156 -0.21 18.55 -8.36
CA VAL A 156 -0.65 17.62 -9.42
C VAL A 156 -1.65 16.56 -8.92
N LEU A 157 -1.53 16.13 -7.66
CA LEU A 157 -2.45 15.17 -7.05
C LEU A 157 -3.88 15.72 -6.97
N TYR A 158 -4.02 17.03 -6.73
CA TYR A 158 -5.32 17.69 -6.69
C TYR A 158 -6.00 17.67 -8.06
N ALA A 159 -5.25 18.00 -9.12
CA ALA A 159 -5.72 17.91 -10.49
C ALA A 159 -6.15 16.47 -10.84
N TYR A 160 -5.35 15.47 -10.49
CA TYR A 160 -5.73 14.06 -10.68
C TYR A 160 -6.99 13.66 -9.91
N ASN A 161 -7.21 14.21 -8.73
CA ASN A 161 -8.42 13.95 -7.95
C ASN A 161 -9.65 14.63 -8.58
N LEU A 162 -9.53 15.83 -9.14
CA LEU A 162 -10.60 16.48 -9.90
C LEU A 162 -10.99 15.68 -11.15
N ILE A 163 -10.00 15.21 -11.93
CA ILE A 163 -10.24 14.33 -13.08
C ILE A 163 -11.02 13.09 -12.64
N ARG A 164 -10.60 12.44 -11.54
CA ARG A 164 -11.31 11.29 -10.99
C ARG A 164 -12.75 11.63 -10.59
N ILE A 165 -12.97 12.74 -9.88
CA ILE A 165 -14.32 13.17 -9.49
C ILE A 165 -15.19 13.32 -10.75
N ALA A 166 -14.69 14.00 -11.77
CA ALA A 166 -15.42 14.19 -13.01
C ALA A 166 -15.74 12.84 -13.71
N SER A 167 -14.76 11.94 -13.82
CA SER A 167 -14.97 10.60 -14.39
C SER A 167 -15.96 9.75 -13.58
N LEU A 168 -15.97 9.85 -12.26
CA LEU A 168 -16.93 9.15 -11.41
C LEU A 168 -18.34 9.72 -11.54
N GLN A 169 -18.47 11.05 -11.59
CA GLN A 169 -19.75 11.70 -11.85
C GLN A 169 -20.31 11.31 -13.21
N GLN A 170 -19.46 11.27 -14.24
CA GLN A 170 -19.80 10.74 -15.56
C GLN A 170 -20.30 9.30 -15.47
N LYS A 171 -19.56 8.42 -14.78
CA LYS A 171 -19.91 7.00 -14.62
C LYS A 171 -21.26 6.80 -13.95
N LEU A 172 -21.64 7.73 -13.06
CA LEU A 172 -22.91 7.74 -12.32
C LEU A 172 -24.02 8.52 -13.03
N GLY A 173 -23.75 9.12 -14.20
CA GLY A 173 -24.74 9.90 -14.98
C GLY A 173 -25.07 11.28 -14.40
N ASN A 174 -24.26 11.81 -13.47
CA ASN A 174 -24.47 13.11 -12.86
C ASN A 174 -23.75 14.22 -13.64
N HIS A 175 -24.36 14.66 -14.75
CA HIS A 175 -23.79 15.71 -15.62
C HIS A 175 -23.50 17.04 -14.90
N PRO A 176 -24.37 17.56 -14.01
CA PRO A 176 -24.05 18.78 -13.26
C PRO A 176 -22.79 18.64 -12.39
N GLY A 177 -22.64 17.50 -11.70
CA GLY A 177 -21.47 17.23 -10.87
C GLY A 177 -20.19 17.04 -11.70
N GLU A 178 -20.31 16.40 -12.86
CA GLU A 178 -19.21 16.26 -13.81
C GLU A 178 -18.74 17.62 -14.32
N LYS A 179 -19.68 18.47 -14.77
CA LYS A 179 -19.39 19.81 -15.27
C LYS A 179 -18.67 20.67 -14.24
N ALA A 180 -19.15 20.67 -13.00
CA ALA A 180 -18.54 21.43 -11.90
C ALA A 180 -17.09 21.01 -11.65
N ALA A 181 -16.79 19.70 -11.68
CA ALA A 181 -15.43 19.20 -11.50
C ALA A 181 -14.50 19.60 -12.65
N TRP A 182 -15.00 19.65 -13.90
CA TRP A 182 -14.22 20.14 -15.03
C TRP A 182 -13.95 21.64 -14.97
N GLU A 183 -14.93 22.45 -14.59
CA GLU A 183 -14.77 23.90 -14.38
C GLU A 183 -13.75 24.19 -13.27
N GLU A 184 -13.74 23.38 -12.21
CA GLU A 184 -12.75 23.52 -11.13
C GLU A 184 -11.32 23.15 -11.57
N LEU A 185 -11.18 22.25 -12.55
CA LEU A 185 -9.88 21.84 -13.08
C LEU A 185 -9.27 22.87 -14.05
N GLU A 186 -10.09 23.66 -14.74
CA GLU A 186 -9.64 24.59 -15.80
C GLU A 186 -8.48 25.51 -15.41
N PRO A 187 -8.47 26.15 -14.21
CA PRO A 187 -7.36 27.01 -13.81
C PRO A 187 -6.00 26.27 -13.73
N LEU A 188 -6.02 24.94 -13.59
CA LEU A 188 -4.82 24.09 -13.52
C LEU A 188 -4.35 23.61 -14.91
N LEU A 189 -5.13 23.84 -15.97
CA LEU A 189 -4.81 23.45 -17.35
C LEU A 189 -3.88 24.45 -18.04
N VAL A 190 -2.88 24.95 -17.31
CA VAL A 190 -1.84 25.80 -17.89
C VAL A 190 -0.70 24.92 -18.43
N PRO A 191 -0.02 25.30 -19.53
CA PRO A 191 1.04 24.48 -20.13
C PRO A 191 2.19 24.11 -19.18
N ALA A 192 2.45 24.94 -18.17
CA ALA A 192 3.48 24.70 -17.17
C ALA A 192 3.07 23.68 -16.09
N HIS A 193 1.78 23.34 -15.97
CA HIS A 193 1.32 22.45 -14.91
C HIS A 193 1.63 20.99 -15.27
N PRO A 194 2.19 20.18 -14.34
CA PRO A 194 2.62 18.81 -14.64
C PRO A 194 1.53 17.89 -15.21
N ILE A 195 0.25 18.18 -14.90
CA ILE A 195 -0.87 17.37 -15.40
C ILE A 195 -0.95 17.35 -16.93
N ILE A 196 -0.67 18.47 -17.60
CA ILE A 196 -0.75 18.56 -19.07
C ILE A 196 0.32 17.66 -19.68
N HIS A 197 1.56 17.83 -19.23
CA HIS A 197 2.68 17.03 -19.72
C HIS A 197 2.48 15.52 -19.52
N ASN A 198 1.95 15.11 -18.36
CA ASN A 198 1.70 13.70 -18.07
C ASN A 198 0.70 13.05 -19.02
N PHE A 199 -0.32 13.79 -19.47
CA PHE A 199 -1.30 13.27 -20.44
C PHE A 199 -0.76 13.31 -21.87
N GLU A 200 0.00 14.34 -22.25
CA GLU A 200 0.66 14.43 -23.55
C GLU A 200 1.64 13.27 -23.79
N GLN A 201 2.40 12.87 -22.75
CA GLN A 201 3.28 11.70 -22.81
C GLN A 201 2.52 10.39 -23.12
N GLN A 202 1.24 10.33 -22.80
CA GLN A 202 0.36 9.19 -23.11
C GLN A 202 -0.40 9.37 -24.44
N GLY A 203 -0.08 10.42 -25.21
CA GLY A 203 -0.75 10.73 -26.47
C GLY A 203 -2.16 11.30 -26.30
N VAL A 204 -2.49 11.85 -25.12
CA VAL A 204 -3.81 12.41 -24.83
C VAL A 204 -3.71 13.93 -24.67
N ASP A 205 -4.43 14.67 -25.50
CA ASP A 205 -4.67 16.10 -25.28
C ASP A 205 -5.82 16.27 -24.28
N LEU A 206 -5.46 16.49 -23.01
CA LEU A 206 -6.42 16.66 -21.93
C LEU A 206 -7.31 17.89 -22.12
N THR A 207 -6.76 18.98 -22.67
CA THR A 207 -7.49 20.23 -22.88
C THR A 207 -8.54 20.04 -23.97
N GLN A 208 -8.18 19.40 -25.08
CA GLN A 208 -9.12 19.05 -26.14
C GLN A 208 -10.20 18.10 -25.64
N TYR A 209 -9.82 17.06 -24.88
CA TYR A 209 -10.77 16.10 -24.31
C TYR A 209 -11.83 16.81 -23.45
N ILE A 210 -11.43 17.70 -22.55
CA ILE A 210 -12.35 18.44 -21.68
C ILE A 210 -13.26 19.36 -22.51
N ALA A 211 -12.69 20.07 -23.51
CA ALA A 211 -13.46 20.96 -24.37
C ALA A 211 -14.52 20.22 -25.20
N GLU A 212 -14.20 19.03 -25.70
CA GLU A 212 -15.16 18.16 -26.38
C GLU A 212 -16.22 17.64 -25.41
N ARG A 213 -15.80 17.19 -24.22
CA ARG A 213 -16.72 16.63 -23.23
C ARG A 213 -17.77 17.64 -22.77
N LYS A 214 -17.37 18.90 -22.54
CA LYS A 214 -18.28 19.99 -22.15
C LYS A 214 -19.38 20.30 -23.16
N LYS A 215 -19.24 19.92 -24.43
CA LYS A 215 -20.31 20.10 -25.44
C LYS A 215 -21.53 19.21 -25.15
N PHE A 216 -21.37 18.18 -24.32
CA PHE A 216 -22.39 17.20 -24.00
C PHE A 216 -22.89 17.29 -22.54
N LEU A 217 -22.46 18.31 -21.78
CA LEU A 217 -22.80 18.54 -20.37
C LEU A 217 -23.65 19.81 -20.18
#